data_AF-A0A7T8HJZ4-F1
#
_entry.id   AF-A0A7T8HJZ4-F1
#
_cell.length_a   1.000
_cell.length_b   1.000
_cell.length_c   1.000
_cell.angle_alpha   90.00
_cell.angle_beta   90.00
_cell.angle_gamma   90.00
#
_symmetry.space_group_name_H-M   'P 1'
#
loop_
_entity.id
_entity.type
_entity.pdbx_description
1 polymer ?
#
loop_
_entity_poly.entity_id
_entity_poly.type
_entity_poly.pdbx_seq_one_letter_code
_entity_poly.pdbx_strand_id
1 'polypeptide(L)'
;DHLSDIFGEYGEIVSIDLIPPRGCAFVCMNRRMDAAKALKSLYKYKINNKPIILAWAPGKGMKDKQWKDYWDVDLGVSYIPINKLDPQVNMADLEEGGMFDEDTMPEWMKTM
;
A
#
# COMPACT_ATOMS: atom_id res chain seq x y z
N ASP A 1 9.80 -4.50 15.96
CA ASP A 1 10.87 -3.78 16.67
C ASP A 1 11.70 -2.99 15.66
N HIS A 2 12.74 -3.56 15.02
CA HIS A 2 13.62 -2.74 14.15
C HIS A 2 12.94 -2.06 12.94
N LEU A 3 12.01 -2.73 12.26
CA LEU A 3 11.24 -2.09 11.17
C LEU A 3 10.26 -1.04 11.70
N SER A 4 9.68 -1.27 12.88
CA SER A 4 8.78 -0.32 13.52
C SER A 4 9.50 0.98 13.86
N ASP A 5 10.74 0.88 14.36
CA ASP A 5 11.57 2.05 14.68
C ASP A 5 11.92 2.84 13.41
N ILE A 6 12.42 2.15 12.37
CA ILE A 6 12.86 2.79 11.12
C ILE A 6 11.69 3.47 10.40
N PHE A 7 10.58 2.76 10.22
CA PHE A 7 9.44 3.29 9.46
C PHE A 7 8.61 4.27 10.30
N GLY A 8 8.63 4.13 11.63
CA GLY A 8 7.92 5.00 12.57
C GLY A 8 8.42 6.44 12.56
N GLU A 9 9.67 6.68 12.15
CA GLU A 9 10.21 8.04 11.95
C GLU A 9 9.50 8.81 10.83
N TYR A 10 8.81 8.11 9.92
CA TYR A 10 8.12 8.72 8.78
C TYR A 10 6.64 8.95 9.03
N GLY A 11 6.02 8.18 9.92
CA GLY A 11 4.60 8.28 10.26
C GLY A 11 4.10 7.07 11.03
N GLU A 12 2.80 7.08 11.32
CA GLU A 12 2.14 5.97 12.00
C GLU A 12 2.11 4.72 11.12
N ILE A 13 2.47 3.58 11.72
CA ILE A 13 2.43 2.27 11.08
C ILE A 13 1.14 1.57 11.50
N VAL A 14 0.36 1.14 10.51
CA VAL A 14 -0.87 0.35 10.72
C VAL A 14 -0.52 -1.13 10.94
N SER A 15 0.35 -1.68 10.09
CA SER A 15 0.76 -3.08 10.20
C SER A 15 2.17 -3.33 9.65
N ILE A 16 2.80 -4.40 10.17
CA ILE A 16 4.03 -4.96 9.62
C ILE A 16 3.84 -6.47 9.48
N ASP A 17 3.77 -6.94 8.24
CA ASP A 17 3.59 -8.35 7.92
C ASP A 17 4.92 -8.95 7.44
N LEU A 18 5.61 -9.67 8.33
CA LEU A 18 6.87 -10.35 8.01
C LEU A 18 6.62 -11.63 7.21
N ILE A 19 7.44 -11.88 6.20
CA ILE A 19 7.46 -13.13 5.41
C ILE A 19 8.83 -13.79 5.56
N PRO A 20 9.12 -14.47 6.69
CA PRO A 20 10.46 -14.99 7.00
C PRO A 20 11.07 -15.89 5.92
N PRO A 21 10.33 -16.83 5.29
CA PRO A 21 10.90 -17.69 4.24
C PRO A 21 11.40 -16.94 3.01
N ARG A 22 10.87 -15.73 2.75
CA ARG A 22 11.23 -14.89 1.60
C ARG A 22 12.19 -13.76 1.97
N GLY A 23 12.45 -13.55 3.26
CA GLY A 23 13.25 -12.43 3.75
C GLY A 23 12.67 -11.06 3.38
N CYS A 24 11.35 -10.95 3.25
CA CYS A 24 10.66 -9.69 2.94
C CYS A 24 9.61 -9.36 4.02
N ALA A 25 9.13 -8.12 4.00
CA ALA A 25 8.06 -7.64 4.86
C ALA A 25 7.18 -6.67 4.09
N PHE A 26 5.89 -6.63 4.42
CA PHE A 26 5.02 -5.52 4.04
C PHE A 26 4.88 -4.57 5.22
N VAL A 27 5.03 -3.27 4.97
CA VAL A 27 4.82 -2.22 5.96
C VAL A 27 3.69 -1.34 5.45
N CYS A 28 2.58 -1.31 6.18
CA CYS A 28 1.44 -0.45 5.88
C CYS A 28 1.55 0.81 6.73
N MET A 29 1.76 1.96 6.09
CA MET A 29 1.72 3.26 6.75
C MET A 29 0.28 3.78 6.77
N ASN A 30 -0.10 4.53 7.80
CA ASN A 30 -1.45 5.10 7.92
C ASN A 30 -1.76 6.10 6.78
N ARG A 31 -0.76 6.90 6.38
CA ARG A 31 -0.92 7.88 5.30
C ARG A 31 -0.03 7.54 4.11
N ARG A 32 -0.60 7.66 2.91
CA ARG A 32 0.14 7.52 1.64
C ARG A 32 1.38 8.41 1.58
N MET A 33 1.29 9.64 2.07
CA MET A 33 2.40 10.59 2.07
C MET A 33 3.59 10.12 2.93
N ASP A 34 3.31 9.43 4.04
CA ASP A 34 4.35 8.90 4.93
C ASP A 34 5.04 7.69 4.28
N ALA A 35 4.27 6.81 3.64
CA ALA A 35 4.83 5.72 2.83
C ALA A 35 5.72 6.23 1.69
N ALA A 36 5.27 7.26 0.95
CA ALA A 36 6.04 7.85 -0.12
C ALA A 36 7.34 8.50 0.39
N LYS A 37 7.27 9.19 1.55
CA LYS A 37 8.44 9.78 2.21
C LYS A 37 9.43 8.70 2.65
N ALA A 38 8.96 7.61 3.26
CA ALA A 38 9.78 6.48 3.67
C ALA A 38 10.46 5.82 2.46
N LEU A 39 9.70 5.54 1.39
CA LEU A 39 10.20 4.93 0.15
C LEU A 39 11.36 5.74 -0.46
N LYS A 40 11.22 7.07 -0.52
CA LYS A 40 12.26 7.97 -1.04
C LYS A 40 13.45 8.09 -0.11
N SER A 41 13.22 8.22 1.19
CA SER A 41 14.27 8.50 2.18
C SER A 41 15.11 7.27 2.51
N LEU A 42 14.51 6.08 2.47
CA LEU A 42 15.18 4.80 2.70
C LEU A 42 15.75 4.19 1.40
N TYR A 43 15.81 4.96 0.32
CA TYR A 43 16.44 4.50 -0.92
C TYR A 43 17.92 4.17 -0.67
N LYS A 44 18.33 2.93 -1.01
CA LYS A 44 19.67 2.37 -0.74
C LYS A 44 20.04 2.32 0.76
N TYR A 45 19.06 2.39 1.65
CA TYR A 45 19.28 2.19 3.07
C TYR A 45 19.81 0.78 3.37
N LYS A 46 20.48 0.62 4.51
CA LYS A 46 21.00 -0.66 4.97
C LYS A 46 20.47 -0.99 6.35
N ILE A 47 19.88 -2.16 6.48
CA ILE A 47 19.49 -2.74 7.77
C ILE A 47 20.54 -3.80 8.12
N ASN A 48 21.18 -3.68 9.29
CA ASN A 48 22.26 -4.58 9.72
C ASN A 48 23.36 -4.74 8.64
N ASN A 49 23.76 -3.63 8.03
CA ASN A 49 24.73 -3.54 6.93
C ASN A 49 24.33 -4.30 5.63
N LYS A 50 23.09 -4.80 5.54
CA LYS A 50 22.54 -5.39 4.31
C LYS A 50 21.66 -4.36 3.60
N PRO A 51 21.88 -4.12 2.29
CA PRO A 51 21.03 -3.22 1.54
C PRO A 51 19.60 -3.76 1.49
N ILE A 52 18.63 -2.87 1.64
CA ILE A 52 17.22 -3.18 1.43
C ILE A 52 16.74 -2.61 0.10
N ILE A 53 15.79 -3.30 -0.50
CA ILE A 53 15.05 -2.82 -1.67
C ILE A 53 13.63 -2.55 -1.19
N LEU A 54 13.14 -1.35 -1.47
CA LEU A 54 11.77 -0.96 -1.21
C LEU A 54 11.06 -0.73 -2.54
N ALA A 55 9.80 -1.13 -2.60
CA ALA A 55 8.90 -0.88 -3.70
C ALA A 55 7.47 -0.74 -3.16
N TRP A 56 6.59 -0.12 -3.93
CA TRP A 56 5.18 -0.15 -3.63
C TRP A 56 4.63 -1.57 -3.73
N ALA A 57 3.67 -1.89 -2.87
CA ALA A 57 2.93 -3.14 -2.91
C ALA A 57 1.43 -2.80 -3.05
N PRO A 58 0.67 -3.59 -3.82
CA PRO A 58 -0.78 -3.44 -3.87
C PRO A 58 -1.38 -3.79 -2.51
N GLY A 59 -2.48 -3.11 -2.16
CA GLY A 59 -3.34 -3.48 -1.03
C GLY A 59 -3.77 -4.94 -1.09
N LYS A 60 -4.24 -5.52 0.02
CA LYS A 60 -4.50 -6.96 0.07
C LYS A 60 -5.60 -7.38 -0.91
N GLY A 61 -6.71 -6.67 -0.97
CA GLY A 61 -7.78 -6.94 -1.95
C GLY A 61 -7.36 -6.71 -3.40
N MET A 62 -6.37 -5.85 -3.66
CA MET A 62 -5.87 -5.57 -5.02
C MET A 62 -5.06 -6.70 -5.65
N LYS A 63 -4.72 -7.74 -4.89
CA LYS A 63 -3.99 -8.92 -5.39
C LYS A 63 -4.88 -9.91 -6.14
N ASP A 64 -6.20 -9.75 -6.06
CA ASP A 64 -7.14 -10.62 -6.74
C ASP A 64 -7.00 -10.55 -8.26
N LYS A 65 -7.31 -11.67 -8.92
CA LYS A 65 -7.18 -11.81 -10.38
C LYS A 65 -7.95 -10.73 -11.15
N GLN A 66 -9.06 -10.23 -10.59
CA GLN A 66 -9.89 -9.20 -11.19
C GLN A 66 -9.25 -7.81 -11.15
N TRP A 67 -8.35 -7.53 -10.21
CA TRP A 67 -7.81 -6.20 -9.98
C TRP A 67 -6.33 -6.03 -10.30
N LYS A 68 -5.56 -7.13 -10.35
CA LYS A 68 -4.11 -7.11 -10.55
C LYS A 68 -3.63 -6.32 -11.76
N ASP A 69 -4.44 -6.23 -12.83
CA ASP A 69 -4.05 -5.58 -14.08
C ASP A 69 -4.23 -4.04 -14.04
N TYR A 70 -4.83 -3.51 -12.98
CA TYR A 70 -5.00 -2.06 -12.77
C TYR A 70 -3.94 -1.45 -11.84
N TRP A 71 -3.01 -2.25 -11.32
CA TRP A 71 -1.95 -1.79 -10.43
C TRP A 71 -0.80 -1.16 -11.21
N ASP A 72 -0.50 0.09 -10.90
CA ASP A 72 0.71 0.78 -11.32
C ASP A 72 1.76 0.71 -10.20
N VAL A 73 2.82 -0.08 -10.43
CA VAL A 73 3.87 -0.31 -9.44
C VAL A 73 4.78 0.90 -9.22
N ASP A 74 4.96 1.74 -10.23
CA ASP A 74 5.86 2.89 -10.15
C ASP A 74 5.21 4.02 -9.34
N LEU A 75 3.91 4.22 -9.56
CA LEU A 75 3.12 5.20 -8.83
C LEU A 75 2.57 4.65 -7.51
N GLY A 76 2.47 3.34 -7.36
CA GLY A 76 1.87 2.71 -6.20
C GLY A 76 0.37 3.01 -6.08
N VAL A 77 -0.35 2.95 -7.19
CA VAL A 77 -1.79 3.26 -7.28
C VAL A 77 -2.52 2.23 -8.12
N SER A 78 -3.84 2.14 -7.94
CA SER A 78 -4.69 1.28 -8.75
C SER A 78 -5.74 2.10 -9.49
N TYR A 79 -5.77 2.03 -10.81
CA TYR A 79 -6.76 2.74 -11.62
C TYR A 79 -7.92 1.82 -11.99
N ILE A 80 -8.87 1.67 -11.07
CA ILE A 80 -10.02 0.78 -11.28
C ILE A 80 -11.08 1.49 -12.14
N PRO A 81 -11.50 0.91 -13.28
CA PRO A 81 -12.58 1.48 -14.08
C PRO A 81 -13.89 1.51 -13.30
N ILE A 82 -14.60 2.63 -13.34
CA ILE A 82 -15.84 2.84 -12.57
C ILE A 82 -16.92 1.80 -12.88
N ASN A 83 -16.98 1.32 -14.13
CA ASN A 83 -17.94 0.31 -14.57
C ASN A 83 -17.61 -1.12 -14.09
N LYS A 84 -16.45 -1.31 -13.44
CA LYS A 84 -16.08 -2.55 -12.75
C LYS A 84 -16.43 -2.53 -11.27
N LEU A 85 -16.78 -1.36 -10.73
CA LEU A 85 -17.23 -1.20 -9.35
C LEU A 85 -18.75 -1.40 -9.34
N ASP A 86 -19.18 -2.64 -9.12
CA ASP A 86 -20.59 -3.00 -8.92
C ASP A 86 -20.92 -3.15 -7.42
N PRO A 87 -22.22 -3.17 -7.02
CA PRO A 87 -22.60 -3.26 -5.61
C PRO A 87 -22.16 -4.52 -4.86
N GLN A 88 -21.68 -5.56 -5.55
CA GLN A 88 -21.17 -6.78 -4.93
C GLN A 88 -19.67 -6.68 -4.62
N VAL A 89 -18.98 -5.68 -5.17
CA VAL A 89 -17.58 -5.41 -4.86
C VAL A 89 -17.47 -4.98 -3.40
N ASN A 90 -16.66 -5.71 -2.64
CA ASN A 90 -16.39 -5.35 -1.25
C ASN A 90 -15.38 -4.19 -1.19
N MET A 91 -15.89 -2.99 -0.95
CA MET A 91 -15.08 -1.77 -0.89
C MET A 91 -14.08 -1.78 0.27
N ALA A 92 -14.41 -2.43 1.39
CA ALA A 92 -13.50 -2.55 2.53
C ALA A 92 -12.28 -3.41 2.17
N ASP A 93 -12.45 -4.45 1.35
CA ASP A 93 -11.33 -5.29 0.90
C ASP A 93 -10.41 -4.49 -0.06
N LEU A 94 -10.99 -3.63 -0.90
CA LEU A 94 -10.22 -2.75 -1.79
C LEU A 94 -9.40 -1.70 -1.02
N GLU A 95 -9.93 -1.20 0.09
CA GLU A 95 -9.25 -0.24 0.95
C GLU A 95 -8.21 -0.91 1.87
N GLU A 96 -8.24 -2.23 2.07
CA GLU A 96 -7.31 -2.90 2.97
C GLU A 96 -5.84 -2.75 2.53
N GLY A 97 -5.08 -1.95 3.27
CA GLY A 97 -3.68 -1.62 2.97
C GLY A 97 -3.51 -0.56 1.88
N GLY A 98 -4.59 0.15 1.55
CA GLY A 98 -4.61 1.28 0.63
C GLY A 98 -5.52 2.40 1.16
N MET A 99 -5.85 3.34 0.28
CA MET A 99 -6.86 4.37 0.52
C MET A 99 -7.46 4.78 -0.82
N PHE A 100 -8.73 5.15 -0.81
CA PHE A 100 -9.34 5.77 -1.98
C PHE A 100 -8.88 7.22 -2.12
N ASP A 101 -8.70 7.64 -3.36
CA ASP A 101 -8.43 9.04 -3.69
C ASP A 101 -9.76 9.79 -3.80
N GLU A 102 -10.05 10.65 -2.82
CA GLU A 102 -11.31 11.38 -2.72
C GLU A 102 -11.61 12.26 -3.96
N ASP A 103 -10.57 12.72 -4.65
CA ASP A 103 -10.68 13.56 -5.83
C ASP A 103 -11.18 12.79 -7.06
N THR A 104 -10.84 11.51 -7.16
CA THR A 104 -11.24 10.64 -8.27
C THR A 104 -12.36 9.68 -7.89
N MET A 105 -12.71 9.61 -6.60
CA MET A 105 -13.79 8.79 -6.10
C MET A 105 -15.16 9.32 -6.57
N PRO A 106 -16.01 8.46 -7.15
CA PRO A 106 -17.37 8.82 -7.54
C PRO A 106 -18.24 9.22 -6.35
N GLU A 107 -19.15 10.17 -6.57
CA GLU A 107 -20.02 10.72 -5.51
C GLU A 107 -20.83 9.65 -4.76
N TRP A 108 -21.28 8.61 -5.44
CA TRP A 108 -22.04 7.53 -4.81
C TRP A 108 -21.23 6.70 -3.81
N MET A 109 -19.89 6.69 -3.91
CA MET A 109 -19.01 6.04 -2.94
C MET A 109 -18.72 6.92 -1.72
N LYS A 110 -18.74 8.26 -1.88
CA LYS A 110 -18.49 9.21 -0.77
C LYS A 110 -19.58 9.20 0.29
N THR A 111 -20.76 8.70 -0.06
CA THR A 111 -21.95 8.68 0.79
C THR A 111 -22.21 7.34 1.48
N MET A 112 -21.35 6.34 1.30
CA MET A 112 -21.47 5.02 1.94
C MET A 112 -20.88 4.99 3.35
#